data_AF-A0A935I1T4-F1
#
_entry.id   AF-A0A935I1T4-F1
#
_cell.length_a   1.000
_cell.length_b   1.000
_cell.length_c   1.000
_cell.angle_alpha   90.00
_cell.angle_beta   90.00
_cell.angle_gamma   90.00
#
_symmetry.space_group_name_H-M   'P 1'
#
loop_
_entity.id
_entity.type
_entity.pdbx_description
1 polymer ?
#
loop_
_entity_poly.entity_id
_entity_poly.type
_entity_poly.pdbx_seq_one_letter_code
_entity_poly.pdbx_strand_id
1 'polypeptide(L)'
;MVISSHRAKSRWLVWCCLLLAPFIISCTRDVRGSDAPVAKVMRPSLPYPLQGATVADDFPDYTSDDAARLYDSLRGAGIEWIAITPCGFIDSTFDTKIGWNEWSIRDYPKGIRTAREHGLKVMIKPYLWSMDFWTKKRWTGDIRFDDSVQRASWFRSYTTWMIQCAEYARDGGAELLCIGLELPHMSVYAEQWKTLIDTLRTIYPGSLTYASHGLDEAESITFWNDLDVVGVNIYPTLSRDDHPTDDDLGNGWRPVVDGLQKLSQSTIAR
;
A
#
# COMPACT_ATOMS: atom_id res chain seq x y z
N MET A 1 8.61 -52.82 -26.62
CA MET A 1 9.33 -53.50 -25.53
C MET A 1 8.59 -53.22 -24.23
N VAL A 2 7.64 -54.10 -23.91
CA VAL A 2 6.91 -54.25 -22.65
C VAL A 2 6.89 -55.75 -22.36
N ILE A 3 6.72 -56.13 -21.08
CA ILE A 3 6.58 -57.48 -20.48
C ILE A 3 7.91 -58.01 -19.92
N SER A 4 8.06 -58.62 -18.73
CA SER A 4 7.33 -58.69 -17.44
C SER A 4 8.18 -59.57 -16.48
N SER A 5 7.66 -59.80 -15.25
CA SER A 5 7.95 -60.93 -14.34
C SER A 5 9.14 -60.74 -13.36
N HIS A 6 9.15 -61.16 -12.08
CA HIS A 6 8.42 -62.14 -11.24
C HIS A 6 8.35 -61.62 -9.78
N ARG A 7 7.26 -61.80 -9.00
CA ARG A 7 6.95 -62.89 -8.01
C ARG A 7 8.15 -63.34 -7.15
N ALA A 8 8.08 -63.65 -5.84
CA ALA A 8 7.07 -63.66 -4.79
C ALA A 8 7.71 -64.17 -3.47
N LYS A 9 6.97 -64.05 -2.35
CA LYS A 9 6.83 -64.97 -1.20
C LYS A 9 7.27 -64.48 0.19
N SER A 10 6.23 -64.54 1.02
CA SER A 10 6.02 -64.42 2.46
C SER A 10 6.69 -65.48 3.32
N ARG A 11 6.92 -65.17 4.61
CA ARG A 11 6.83 -66.11 5.76
C ARG A 11 6.45 -65.36 7.05
N TRP A 12 5.52 -65.97 7.79
CA TRP A 12 5.00 -65.60 9.12
C TRP A 12 5.76 -66.32 10.25
N LEU A 13 5.50 -65.88 11.50
CA LEU A 13 5.77 -66.42 12.86
C LEU A 13 6.71 -65.50 13.69
N VAL A 14 6.48 -65.18 14.97
CA VAL A 14 5.39 -65.37 15.95
C VAL A 14 5.59 -64.31 17.06
N TRP A 15 4.50 -64.01 17.76
CA TRP A 15 4.34 -63.01 18.82
C TRP A 15 5.30 -63.12 20.02
N CYS A 16 5.64 -61.97 20.60
CA CYS A 16 5.71 -61.78 22.05
C CYS A 16 5.17 -60.39 22.42
N CYS A 17 4.12 -60.39 23.24
CA CYS A 17 3.44 -59.22 23.78
C CYS A 17 4.36 -58.42 24.70
N LEU A 18 4.52 -57.13 24.44
CA LEU A 18 4.68 -56.14 25.50
C LEU A 18 3.80 -54.93 25.16
N LEU A 19 2.92 -54.66 26.12
CA LEU A 19 1.92 -53.61 26.19
C LEU A 19 2.54 -52.24 25.91
N LEU A 20 1.89 -51.43 25.08
CA LEU A 20 1.78 -49.98 25.23
C LEU A 20 0.64 -49.49 24.30
N ALA A 21 -0.53 -49.26 24.89
CA ALA A 21 -1.65 -48.60 24.23
C ALA A 21 -1.32 -47.12 23.95
N PRO A 22 -1.95 -46.50 22.94
CA PRO A 22 -1.46 -45.31 22.29
C PRO A 22 -1.90 -44.05 23.04
N PHE A 23 -0.93 -43.21 23.43
CA PHE A 23 -1.22 -41.80 23.72
C PHE A 23 -1.10 -41.01 22.41
N ILE A 24 -2.18 -41.03 21.63
CA ILE A 24 -2.50 -39.91 20.75
C ILE A 24 -2.87 -38.77 21.71
N ILE A 25 -1.87 -37.97 22.09
CA ILE A 25 -2.13 -36.68 22.73
C ILE A 25 -2.64 -35.78 21.60
N SER A 26 -3.96 -35.81 21.44
CA SER A 26 -4.72 -34.70 20.90
C SER A 26 -4.46 -33.50 21.82
N CYS A 27 -3.40 -32.75 21.54
CA CYS A 27 -3.32 -31.37 21.99
C CYS A 27 -4.30 -30.57 21.13
N THR A 28 -5.60 -30.69 21.45
CA THR A 28 -6.51 -29.57 21.29
C THR A 28 -5.94 -28.48 22.19
N ARG A 29 -5.08 -27.63 21.62
CA ARG A 29 -4.89 -26.30 22.19
C ARG A 29 -6.28 -25.69 22.16
N ASP A 30 -6.86 -25.54 23.33
CA ASP A 30 -8.01 -24.71 23.57
C ASP A 30 -7.58 -23.30 23.12
N VAL A 31 -7.78 -22.99 21.83
CA VAL A 31 -7.71 -21.61 21.34
C VAL A 31 -9.01 -20.97 21.78
N ARG A 32 -9.15 -20.79 23.10
CA ARG A 32 -9.86 -19.62 23.58
C ARG A 32 -9.00 -18.47 23.10
N GLY A 33 -9.48 -17.79 22.05
CA GLY A 33 -8.94 -16.50 21.68
C GLY A 33 -8.79 -15.72 22.97
N SER A 34 -7.57 -15.31 23.28
CA SER A 34 -7.39 -14.39 24.38
C SER A 34 -8.16 -13.14 23.97
N ASP A 35 -9.23 -12.80 24.70
CA ASP A 35 -9.85 -11.47 24.69
C ASP A 35 -8.88 -10.39 25.22
N ALA A 36 -7.59 -10.71 25.35
CA ALA A 36 -6.54 -9.75 25.58
C ALA A 36 -6.54 -8.80 24.39
N PRO A 37 -6.76 -7.49 24.60
CA PRO A 37 -6.65 -6.53 23.53
C PRO A 37 -5.26 -6.68 22.92
N VAL A 38 -5.19 -6.93 21.61
CA VAL A 38 -3.95 -6.77 20.85
C VAL A 38 -3.45 -5.38 21.22
N ALA A 39 -2.27 -5.31 21.86
CA ALA A 39 -1.71 -4.05 22.30
C ALA A 39 -1.73 -3.11 21.10
N LYS A 40 -2.47 -2.00 21.19
CA LYS A 40 -2.61 -1.02 20.12
C LYS A 40 -1.19 -0.56 19.82
N VAL A 41 -0.63 -1.03 18.69
CA VAL A 41 0.74 -0.68 18.28
C VAL A 41 0.85 0.83 18.38
N MET A 42 1.79 1.32 19.17
CA MET A 42 1.99 2.75 19.37
C MET A 42 2.31 3.33 17.98
N ARG A 43 1.37 4.11 17.44
CA ARG A 43 1.47 4.66 16.09
C ARG A 43 2.57 5.72 16.08
N PRO A 44 3.46 5.73 15.07
CA PRO A 44 4.43 6.80 14.94
C PRO A 44 3.70 8.15 14.78
N SER A 45 4.15 9.19 15.46
CA SER A 45 3.65 10.55 15.25
C SER A 45 4.42 11.23 14.12
N LEU A 46 3.73 11.74 13.10
CA LEU A 46 4.35 12.55 12.05
C LEU A 46 4.44 14.03 12.46
N PRO A 47 5.52 14.73 12.10
CA PRO A 47 5.61 16.17 12.27
C PRO A 47 4.66 16.87 11.28
N TYR A 48 3.84 17.80 11.79
CA TYR A 48 2.97 18.66 10.99
C TYR A 48 3.42 20.12 11.08
N PRO A 49 3.26 20.93 10.01
CA PRO A 49 2.72 20.55 8.70
C PRO A 49 3.71 19.74 7.84
N LEU A 50 3.21 18.84 6.99
CA LEU A 50 4.04 18.17 5.98
C LEU A 50 4.20 19.08 4.76
N GLN A 51 5.35 19.73 4.63
CA GLN A 51 5.72 20.51 3.45
C GLN A 51 6.49 19.62 2.48
N GLY A 52 5.82 19.14 1.43
CA GLY A 52 6.36 18.11 0.55
C GLY A 52 6.17 18.35 -0.94
N ALA A 53 6.97 17.64 -1.74
CA ALA A 53 6.85 17.59 -3.20
C ALA A 53 6.88 16.12 -3.70
N THR A 54 6.24 15.82 -4.82
CA THR A 54 6.36 14.50 -5.46
C THR A 54 7.48 14.53 -6.49
N VAL A 55 8.35 13.51 -6.47
CA VAL A 55 9.35 13.29 -7.51
C VAL A 55 8.84 12.14 -8.39
N ALA A 56 8.55 12.46 -9.64
CA ALA A 56 7.99 11.51 -10.60
C ALA A 56 9.01 10.42 -10.99
N ASP A 57 8.52 9.28 -11.45
CA ASP A 57 9.33 8.10 -11.77
C ASP A 57 9.96 8.13 -13.18
N ASP A 58 9.56 9.08 -14.02
CA ASP A 58 10.16 9.41 -15.31
C ASP A 58 11.36 10.38 -15.20
N PHE A 59 11.62 10.89 -13.99
CA PHE A 59 12.80 11.69 -13.66
C PHE A 59 14.06 10.81 -13.67
N PRO A 60 15.28 11.35 -13.93
CA PRO A 60 16.52 10.57 -13.79
C PRO A 60 16.54 9.82 -12.46
N ASP A 61 17.08 8.61 -12.50
CA ASP A 61 17.07 7.63 -11.40
C ASP A 61 17.25 8.31 -10.04
N TYR A 62 16.49 7.89 -9.03
CA TYR A 62 16.50 8.49 -7.68
C TYR A 62 17.89 8.52 -7.01
N THR A 63 18.88 7.84 -7.59
CA THR A 63 20.27 7.79 -7.14
C THR A 63 21.24 8.64 -7.99
N SER A 64 20.74 9.37 -8.97
CA SER A 64 21.52 10.18 -9.91
C SER A 64 21.96 11.53 -9.35
N ASP A 65 22.99 12.14 -9.96
CA ASP A 65 23.42 13.49 -9.62
C ASP A 65 22.33 14.55 -9.90
N ASP A 66 21.46 14.31 -10.87
CA ASP A 66 20.29 15.16 -11.15
C ASP A 66 19.28 15.09 -10.00
N ALA A 67 19.02 13.88 -9.47
CA ALA A 67 18.18 13.71 -8.29
C ALA A 67 18.79 14.41 -7.06
N ALA A 68 20.09 14.28 -6.83
CA ALA A 68 20.78 14.99 -5.74
C ALA A 68 20.65 16.52 -5.85
N ARG A 69 20.86 17.09 -7.05
CA ARG A 69 20.66 18.53 -7.31
C ARG A 69 19.21 18.97 -7.09
N LEU A 70 18.24 18.15 -7.48
CA LEU A 70 16.83 18.41 -7.21
C LEU A 70 16.55 18.42 -5.71
N TYR A 71 17.09 17.46 -4.96
CA TYR A 71 16.91 17.37 -3.51
C TYR A 71 17.48 18.59 -2.78
N ASP A 72 18.69 19.02 -3.14
CA ASP A 72 19.28 20.25 -2.61
C ASP A 72 18.43 21.49 -2.92
N SER A 73 17.90 21.56 -4.14
CA SER A 73 17.03 22.67 -4.57
C SER A 73 15.72 22.69 -3.78
N LEU A 74 15.08 21.53 -3.59
CA LEU A 74 13.87 21.39 -2.79
C LEU A 74 14.11 21.81 -1.33
N ARG A 75 15.20 21.36 -0.72
CA ARG A 75 15.59 21.78 0.64
C ARG A 75 15.84 23.27 0.73
N GLY A 76 16.54 23.85 -0.24
CA GLY A 76 16.78 25.30 -0.33
C GLY A 76 15.47 26.11 -0.45
N ALA A 77 14.42 25.52 -1.03
CA ALA A 77 13.08 26.10 -1.12
C ALA A 77 12.20 25.86 0.12
N GLY A 78 12.72 25.23 1.17
CA GLY A 78 11.99 24.94 2.40
C GLY A 78 11.15 23.66 2.37
N ILE A 79 11.23 22.84 1.32
CA ILE A 79 10.56 21.54 1.27
C ILE A 79 11.25 20.57 2.24
N GLU A 80 10.47 19.86 3.05
CA GLU A 80 10.97 18.90 4.05
C GLU A 80 10.73 17.45 3.68
N TRP A 81 9.79 17.20 2.77
CA TRP A 81 9.36 15.87 2.38
C TRP A 81 9.44 15.68 0.87
N ILE A 82 9.78 14.46 0.45
CA ILE A 82 9.50 14.02 -0.92
C ILE A 82 8.64 12.76 -0.94
N ALA A 83 7.82 12.64 -1.98
CA ALA A 83 7.23 11.36 -2.36
C ALA A 83 8.06 10.72 -3.48
N ILE A 84 8.54 9.50 -3.24
CA ILE A 84 9.14 8.60 -4.24
C ILE A 84 8.04 7.64 -4.70
N THR A 85 7.86 7.45 -6.01
CA THR A 85 6.67 6.80 -6.57
C THR A 85 7.00 5.50 -7.32
N PRO A 86 7.15 4.35 -6.63
CA PRO A 86 7.28 3.08 -7.32
C PRO A 86 6.06 2.75 -8.18
N CYS A 87 6.29 2.33 -9.43
CA CYS A 87 5.22 2.05 -10.38
C CYS A 87 4.97 0.55 -10.54
N GLY A 88 3.73 0.13 -10.32
CA GLY A 88 3.25 -1.22 -10.58
C GLY A 88 2.48 -1.28 -11.90
N PHE A 89 2.83 -2.20 -12.78
CA PHE A 89 2.19 -2.32 -14.09
C PHE A 89 1.07 -3.36 -14.07
N ILE A 90 -0.05 -3.02 -14.72
CA ILE A 90 -1.15 -3.91 -15.07
C ILE A 90 -1.41 -3.83 -16.58
N ASP A 91 -1.69 -4.96 -17.22
CA ASP A 91 -1.92 -4.99 -18.67
C ASP A 91 -3.22 -4.27 -19.06
N SER A 92 -4.22 -4.31 -18.19
CA SER A 92 -5.47 -3.56 -18.32
C SER A 92 -6.16 -3.38 -16.96
N THR A 93 -7.18 -2.53 -16.92
CA THR A 93 -8.06 -2.39 -15.73
C THR A 93 -8.82 -3.66 -15.32
N PHE A 94 -8.80 -4.70 -16.15
CA PHE A 94 -9.40 -6.01 -15.88
C PHE A 94 -8.38 -7.06 -15.46
N ASP A 95 -7.08 -6.74 -15.45
CA ASP A 95 -6.07 -7.71 -15.06
C ASP A 95 -5.90 -7.74 -13.53
N THR A 96 -5.80 -8.95 -13.01
CA THR A 96 -5.57 -9.20 -11.58
C THR A 96 -4.09 -9.22 -11.24
N LYS A 97 -3.20 -9.26 -12.23
CA LYS A 97 -1.75 -9.32 -12.02
C LYS A 97 -1.15 -7.92 -12.03
N ILE A 98 -0.37 -7.66 -11.00
CA ILE A 98 0.43 -6.45 -10.84
C ILE A 98 1.89 -6.87 -10.74
N GLY A 99 2.76 -6.21 -11.48
CA GLY A 99 4.18 -6.54 -11.49
C GLY A 99 5.09 -5.36 -11.79
N TRP A 100 6.38 -5.60 -11.60
CA TRP A 100 7.42 -4.71 -12.05
C TRP A 100 7.82 -5.03 -13.49
N ASN A 101 8.36 -4.04 -14.19
CA ASN A 101 8.99 -4.17 -15.50
C ASN A 101 10.28 -3.34 -15.55
N GLU A 102 10.98 -3.37 -16.68
CA GLU A 102 12.23 -2.62 -16.88
C GLU A 102 12.09 -1.10 -16.67
N TRP A 103 10.88 -0.56 -16.84
CA TRP A 103 10.60 0.87 -16.65
C TRP A 103 10.39 1.25 -15.19
N SER A 104 9.99 0.31 -14.33
CA SER A 104 9.69 0.55 -12.91
C SER A 104 10.70 -0.02 -11.93
N ILE A 105 11.61 -0.90 -12.37
CA ILE A 105 12.66 -1.42 -11.49
C ILE A 105 13.72 -0.34 -11.28
N ARG A 106 13.95 0.03 -10.02
CA ARG A 106 14.95 1.01 -9.55
C ARG A 106 15.52 0.54 -8.20
N ASP A 107 16.67 1.08 -7.80
CA ASP A 107 17.18 0.90 -6.43
C ASP A 107 16.47 1.87 -5.47
N TYR A 108 15.19 1.59 -5.19
CA TYR A 108 14.39 2.41 -4.29
C TYR A 108 15.00 2.57 -2.90
N PRO A 109 15.54 1.53 -2.23
CA PRO A 109 16.21 1.70 -0.94
C PRO A 109 17.36 2.71 -1.00
N LYS A 110 18.19 2.69 -2.04
CA LYS A 110 19.27 3.67 -2.21
C LYS A 110 18.71 5.06 -2.51
N GLY A 111 17.71 5.18 -3.39
CA GLY A 111 17.08 6.47 -3.69
C GLY A 111 16.49 7.15 -2.45
N ILE A 112 15.82 6.37 -1.58
CA ILE A 112 15.32 6.85 -0.29
C ILE A 112 16.48 7.33 0.59
N ARG A 113 17.55 6.54 0.72
CA ARG A 113 18.73 6.94 1.52
C ARG A 113 19.39 8.22 0.99
N THR A 114 19.53 8.34 -0.33
CA THR A 114 20.07 9.55 -0.97
C THR A 114 19.22 10.77 -0.63
N ALA A 115 17.89 10.72 -0.79
CA ALA A 115 17.03 11.83 -0.39
C ALA A 115 17.18 12.19 1.10
N ARG A 116 17.30 11.18 1.97
CA ARG A 116 17.52 11.38 3.41
C ARG A 116 18.88 11.99 3.74
N GLU A 117 19.94 11.63 3.03
CA GLU A 117 21.28 12.22 3.17
C GLU A 117 21.27 13.72 2.86
N HIS A 118 20.38 14.15 1.95
CA HIS A 118 20.10 15.55 1.66
C HIS A 118 19.13 16.20 2.66
N GLY A 119 18.76 15.51 3.75
CA GLY A 119 17.93 16.06 4.82
C GLY A 119 16.43 16.11 4.53
N LEU A 120 15.95 15.37 3.53
CA LEU A 120 14.53 15.17 3.26
C LEU A 120 13.98 13.97 4.02
N LYS A 121 12.73 14.07 4.48
CA LYS A 121 11.92 12.92 4.88
C LYS A 121 11.26 12.33 3.62
N VAL A 122 11.00 11.03 3.62
CA VAL A 122 10.53 10.32 2.43
C VAL A 122 9.20 9.62 2.70
N MET A 123 8.25 9.88 1.81
CA MET A 123 7.06 9.06 1.60
C MET A 123 7.29 8.14 0.40
N ILE A 124 7.07 6.84 0.56
CA ILE A 124 6.89 5.94 -0.59
C ILE A 124 5.42 6.01 -0.98
N LYS A 125 5.13 6.42 -2.22
CA LYS A 125 3.77 6.56 -2.76
C LYS A 125 3.62 5.72 -4.03
N PRO A 126 3.50 4.39 -3.90
CA PRO A 126 3.37 3.50 -5.04
C PRO A 126 2.08 3.79 -5.81
N TYR A 127 2.12 3.63 -7.13
CA TYR A 127 0.97 3.82 -8.00
C TYR A 127 0.88 2.70 -9.05
N LEU A 128 -0.31 2.52 -9.62
CA LEU A 128 -0.52 1.57 -10.71
C LEU A 128 -0.56 2.29 -12.05
N TRP A 129 0.00 1.66 -13.09
CA TRP A 129 -0.03 2.15 -14.45
C TRP A 129 -0.44 1.07 -15.44
N SER A 130 -1.12 1.49 -16.51
CA SER A 130 -1.53 0.66 -17.64
C SER A 130 -1.56 1.48 -18.93
N MET A 131 -1.33 0.82 -20.07
CA MET A 131 -1.54 1.43 -21.39
C MET A 131 -2.99 1.90 -21.60
N ASP A 132 -3.96 1.31 -20.89
CA ASP A 132 -5.35 1.78 -20.86
C ASP A 132 -5.45 3.27 -20.50
N PHE A 133 -4.57 3.74 -19.60
CA PHE A 133 -4.58 5.10 -19.07
C PHE A 133 -4.05 6.12 -20.08
N TRP A 134 -3.14 5.70 -20.96
CA TRP A 134 -2.59 6.55 -22.01
C TRP A 134 -3.67 7.10 -22.95
N THR A 135 -4.68 6.29 -23.25
CA THR A 135 -5.78 6.68 -24.15
C THR A 135 -6.77 7.66 -23.53
N LYS A 136 -6.62 7.98 -22.23
CA LYS A 136 -7.55 8.78 -21.41
C LYS A 136 -8.99 8.29 -21.38
N LYS A 137 -9.24 7.04 -21.81
CA LYS A 137 -10.57 6.41 -21.73
C LYS A 137 -10.80 5.70 -20.41
N ARG A 138 -9.70 5.33 -19.74
CA ARG A 138 -9.70 4.71 -18.43
C ARG A 138 -8.63 5.36 -17.57
N TRP A 139 -8.75 5.17 -16.28
CA TRP A 139 -7.76 5.59 -15.29
C TRP A 139 -7.75 4.59 -14.14
N THR A 140 -6.84 4.79 -13.19
CA THR A 140 -6.62 3.84 -12.07
C THR A 140 -7.89 3.56 -11.26
N GLY A 141 -8.78 4.54 -11.11
CA GLY A 141 -10.03 4.36 -10.39
C GLY A 141 -11.08 3.51 -11.09
N ASP A 142 -10.89 3.16 -12.37
CA ASP A 142 -11.78 2.23 -13.09
C ASP A 142 -11.46 0.75 -12.80
N ILE A 143 -10.40 0.46 -12.04
CA ILE A 143 -10.06 -0.90 -11.61
C ILE A 143 -11.18 -1.42 -10.71
N ARG A 144 -11.87 -2.47 -11.16
CA ARG A 144 -13.03 -3.04 -10.46
C ARG A 144 -13.18 -4.53 -10.76
N PHE A 145 -13.40 -5.32 -9.71
CA PHE A 145 -13.67 -6.75 -9.80
C PHE A 145 -14.94 -7.11 -9.02
N ASP A 146 -16.05 -7.26 -9.74
CA ASP A 146 -17.33 -7.68 -9.14
C ASP A 146 -17.29 -9.17 -8.73
N ASP A 147 -16.64 -10.00 -9.54
CA ASP A 147 -16.39 -11.41 -9.22
C ASP A 147 -15.44 -11.57 -8.03
N SER A 148 -15.84 -12.36 -7.04
CA SER A 148 -15.10 -12.52 -5.79
C SER A 148 -13.78 -13.26 -5.97
N VAL A 149 -13.69 -14.17 -6.94
CA VAL A 149 -12.47 -14.93 -7.22
C VAL A 149 -11.43 -14.03 -7.87
N GLN A 150 -11.82 -13.24 -8.87
CA GLN A 150 -10.94 -12.26 -9.50
C GLN A 150 -10.50 -11.18 -8.51
N ARG A 151 -11.43 -10.66 -7.69
CA ARG A 151 -11.10 -9.68 -6.65
C ARG A 151 -10.08 -10.23 -5.65
N ALA A 152 -10.27 -11.46 -5.18
CA ALA A 152 -9.30 -12.12 -4.31
C ALA A 152 -7.95 -12.35 -5.01
N SER A 153 -7.96 -12.63 -6.31
CA SER A 153 -6.74 -12.73 -7.13
C SER A 153 -5.99 -11.40 -7.20
N TRP A 154 -6.71 -10.31 -7.47
CA TRP A 154 -6.14 -8.96 -7.53
C TRP A 154 -5.53 -8.56 -6.19
N PHE A 155 -6.26 -8.71 -5.08
CA PHE A 155 -5.73 -8.36 -3.75
C PHE A 155 -4.50 -9.18 -3.37
N ARG A 156 -4.42 -10.46 -3.77
CA ARG A 156 -3.23 -11.28 -3.54
C ARG A 156 -2.02 -10.76 -4.34
N SER A 157 -2.23 -10.39 -5.61
CA SER A 157 -1.17 -9.79 -6.42
C SER A 157 -0.74 -8.43 -5.88
N TYR A 158 -1.71 -7.57 -5.54
CA TYR A 158 -1.49 -6.25 -4.95
C TYR A 158 -0.74 -6.34 -3.63
N THR A 159 -1.12 -7.28 -2.76
CA THR A 159 -0.43 -7.53 -1.48
C THR A 159 1.02 -7.96 -1.71
N THR A 160 1.28 -8.86 -2.65
CA THR A 160 2.64 -9.30 -2.99
C THR A 160 3.51 -8.12 -3.44
N TRP A 161 2.96 -7.26 -4.30
CA TRP A 161 3.67 -6.08 -4.79
C TRP A 161 3.87 -5.01 -3.71
N MET A 162 2.87 -4.77 -2.87
CA MET A 162 2.95 -3.83 -1.75
C MET A 162 3.91 -4.29 -0.64
N ILE A 163 4.06 -5.60 -0.43
CA ILE A 163 5.09 -6.15 0.46
C ILE A 163 6.48 -5.70 0.00
N GLN A 164 6.78 -5.76 -1.29
CA GLN A 164 8.07 -5.30 -1.82
C GLN A 164 8.24 -3.78 -1.64
N CYS A 165 7.18 -3.00 -1.82
CA CYS A 165 7.22 -1.56 -1.54
C CYS A 165 7.47 -1.26 -0.05
N ALA A 166 6.89 -2.07 0.86
CA ALA A 166 7.14 -1.96 2.30
C ALA A 166 8.55 -2.37 2.69
N GLU A 167 9.13 -3.39 2.04
CA GLU A 167 10.54 -3.75 2.17
C GLU A 167 11.44 -2.61 1.69
N TYR A 168 11.15 -2.00 0.54
CA TYR A 168 11.89 -0.82 0.08
C TYR A 168 11.80 0.35 1.06
N ALA A 169 10.61 0.63 1.59
CA ALA A 169 10.40 1.67 2.60
C ALA A 169 11.20 1.39 3.87
N ARG A 170 11.18 0.14 4.37
CA ARG A 170 11.96 -0.30 5.55
C ARG A 170 13.46 -0.16 5.31
N ASP A 171 13.96 -0.70 4.20
CA ASP A 171 15.40 -0.82 3.92
C ASP A 171 16.03 0.53 3.50
N GLY A 172 15.22 1.43 2.95
CA GLY A 172 15.61 2.82 2.70
C GLY A 172 15.43 3.74 3.91
N GLY A 173 14.61 3.33 4.88
CA GLY A 173 14.26 4.14 6.04
C GLY A 173 13.25 5.26 5.74
N ALA A 174 12.29 5.06 4.84
CA ALA A 174 11.22 6.02 4.59
C ALA A 174 10.30 6.15 5.83
N GLU A 175 9.75 7.33 6.08
CA GLU A 175 8.89 7.63 7.23
C GLU A 175 7.42 7.29 7.02
N LEU A 176 6.96 7.33 5.76
CA LEU A 176 5.57 7.11 5.39
C LEU A 176 5.46 6.20 4.17
N LEU A 177 4.49 5.27 4.20
CA LEU A 177 4.11 4.44 3.06
C LEU A 177 2.63 4.65 2.73
N CYS A 178 2.36 5.08 1.49
CA CYS A 178 1.02 5.08 0.91
C CYS A 178 0.67 3.66 0.48
N ILE A 179 -0.37 3.07 1.03
CA ILE A 179 -0.75 1.69 0.72
C ILE A 179 -1.74 1.58 -0.44
N GLY A 180 -2.27 2.71 -0.91
CA GLY A 180 -3.21 2.78 -2.02
C GLY A 180 -3.37 4.22 -2.51
N LEU A 181 -3.69 4.36 -3.79
CA LEU A 181 -3.75 5.63 -4.50
C LEU A 181 -4.94 5.61 -5.47
N GLU A 182 -6.03 6.28 -5.09
CA GLU A 182 -7.21 6.52 -5.93
C GLU A 182 -7.83 5.24 -6.51
N LEU A 183 -8.33 4.36 -5.65
CA LEU A 183 -8.96 3.10 -6.04
C LEU A 183 -10.42 3.02 -5.55
N PRO A 184 -11.32 3.94 -5.95
CA PRO A 184 -12.68 4.06 -5.39
C PRO A 184 -13.52 2.79 -5.47
N HIS A 185 -13.33 1.99 -6.52
CA HIS A 185 -14.05 0.72 -6.66
C HIS A 185 -13.44 -0.44 -5.87
N MET A 186 -12.23 -0.27 -5.34
CA MET A 186 -11.54 -1.28 -4.54
C MET A 186 -11.45 -0.91 -3.05
N SER A 187 -11.48 0.38 -2.70
CA SER A 187 -11.42 0.88 -1.33
C SER A 187 -12.64 0.51 -0.48
N VAL A 188 -13.76 0.13 -1.10
CA VAL A 188 -14.94 -0.38 -0.41
C VAL A 188 -14.74 -1.75 0.26
N TYR A 189 -13.70 -2.51 -0.12
CA TYR A 189 -13.43 -3.87 0.36
C TYR A 189 -12.58 -3.87 1.64
N ALA A 190 -13.13 -3.35 2.74
CA ALA A 190 -12.39 -3.05 3.96
C ALA A 190 -11.68 -4.25 4.61
N GLU A 191 -12.22 -5.47 4.53
CA GLU A 191 -11.59 -6.66 5.11
C GLU A 191 -10.27 -7.01 4.41
N GLN A 192 -10.23 -6.85 3.09
CA GLN A 192 -9.04 -7.08 2.29
C GLN A 192 -7.98 -6.01 2.55
N TRP A 193 -8.39 -4.75 2.70
CA TRP A 193 -7.50 -3.65 3.10
C TRP A 193 -6.94 -3.82 4.50
N LYS A 194 -7.75 -4.26 5.47
CA LYS A 194 -7.28 -4.59 6.82
C LYS A 194 -6.25 -5.72 6.81
N THR A 195 -6.49 -6.77 6.02
CA THR A 195 -5.53 -7.86 5.84
C THR A 195 -4.20 -7.36 5.26
N LEU A 196 -4.26 -6.47 4.27
CA LEU A 196 -3.07 -5.82 3.73
C LEU A 196 -2.35 -4.98 4.80
N ILE A 197 -3.07 -4.11 5.51
CA ILE A 197 -2.53 -3.25 6.57
C ILE A 197 -1.81 -4.08 7.63
N ASP A 198 -2.46 -5.12 8.15
CA ASP A 198 -1.88 -6.02 9.15
C ASP A 198 -0.60 -6.67 8.63
N THR A 199 -0.61 -7.13 7.38
CA THR A 199 0.57 -7.71 6.71
C THR A 199 1.70 -6.69 6.63
N LEU A 200 1.44 -5.48 6.14
CA LEU A 200 2.46 -4.44 5.96
C LEU A 200 3.04 -3.99 7.31
N ARG A 201 2.22 -3.92 8.38
CA ARG A 201 2.69 -3.58 9.73
C ARG A 201 3.67 -4.61 10.31
N THR A 202 3.67 -5.85 9.84
CA THR A 202 4.70 -6.84 10.24
C THR A 202 6.07 -6.60 9.59
N ILE A 203 6.10 -5.86 8.49
CA ILE A 203 7.29 -5.66 7.64
C ILE A 203 7.86 -4.26 7.87
N TYR A 204 7.01 -3.24 7.84
CA TYR A 204 7.40 -1.84 7.82
C TYR A 204 7.00 -1.15 9.13
N PRO A 205 7.98 -0.62 9.90
CA PRO A 205 7.72 0.00 11.19
C PRO A 205 7.26 1.46 11.10
N GLY A 206 7.27 2.08 9.92
CA GLY A 206 6.88 3.46 9.72
C GLY A 206 5.36 3.66 9.62
N SER A 207 4.96 4.88 9.26
CA SER A 207 3.54 5.25 9.21
C SER A 207 2.89 4.75 7.91
N LEU A 208 1.63 4.32 7.99
CA LEU A 208 0.81 3.94 6.85
C LEU A 208 -0.26 5.00 6.57
N THR A 209 -0.46 5.29 5.28
CA THR A 209 -1.56 6.14 4.79
C THR A 209 -2.20 5.53 3.56
N TYR A 210 -3.36 6.04 3.17
CA TYR A 210 -4.02 5.77 1.89
C TYR A 210 -4.38 7.13 1.30
N ALA A 211 -4.23 7.30 -0.02
CA ALA A 211 -4.55 8.54 -0.72
C ALA A 211 -5.81 8.34 -1.58
N SER A 212 -6.96 8.83 -1.10
CA SER A 212 -8.23 8.72 -1.83
C SER A 212 -8.36 9.75 -2.97
N HIS A 213 -9.19 9.45 -3.94
CA HIS A 213 -9.62 10.34 -5.00
C HIS A 213 -10.74 11.26 -4.48
N GLY A 214 -10.36 12.41 -3.94
CA GLY A 214 -11.29 13.37 -3.38
C GLY A 214 -12.00 12.90 -2.11
N LEU A 215 -12.97 13.71 -1.66
CA LEU A 215 -13.73 13.50 -0.43
C LEU A 215 -14.73 12.35 -0.56
N ASP A 216 -15.34 12.15 -1.73
CA ASP A 216 -16.36 11.12 -1.92
C ASP A 216 -15.82 9.71 -1.66
N GLU A 217 -14.64 9.38 -2.21
CA GLU A 217 -13.98 8.12 -1.87
C GLU A 217 -13.56 8.11 -0.40
N ALA A 218 -13.01 9.21 0.11
CA ALA A 218 -12.53 9.30 1.49
C ALA A 218 -13.64 8.99 2.52
N GLU A 219 -14.86 9.48 2.30
CA GLU A 219 -16.02 9.23 3.14
C GLU A 219 -16.50 7.77 3.07
N SER A 220 -16.23 7.07 1.96
CA SER A 220 -16.58 5.64 1.79
C SER A 220 -15.62 4.68 2.50
N ILE A 221 -14.39 5.12 2.78
CA ILE A 221 -13.36 4.29 3.40
C ILE A 221 -13.66 4.08 4.88
N THR A 222 -13.79 2.81 5.27
CA THR A 222 -14.12 2.41 6.64
C THR A 222 -12.94 1.84 7.44
N PHE A 223 -11.75 1.80 6.84
CA PHE A 223 -10.52 1.29 7.46
C PHE A 223 -9.52 2.40 7.86
N TRP A 224 -9.93 3.68 7.86
CA TRP A 224 -9.04 4.78 8.28
C TRP A 224 -8.46 4.60 9.67
N ASN A 225 -9.24 3.98 10.58
CA ASN A 225 -8.79 3.69 11.94
C ASN A 225 -7.63 2.71 11.99
N ASP A 226 -7.35 1.95 10.94
CA ASP A 226 -6.22 1.02 10.86
C ASP A 226 -4.95 1.68 10.29
N LEU A 227 -5.07 2.93 9.82
CA LEU A 227 -3.98 3.76 9.28
C LEU A 227 -3.53 4.83 10.28
N ASP A 228 -2.39 5.46 9.98
CA ASP A 228 -1.78 6.48 10.84
C ASP A 228 -2.11 7.90 10.36
N VAL A 229 -2.40 8.07 9.06
CA VAL A 229 -2.74 9.35 8.43
C VAL A 229 -3.82 9.16 7.36
N VAL A 230 -4.80 10.05 7.35
CA VAL A 230 -5.77 10.17 6.25
C VAL A 230 -5.14 10.96 5.11
N GLY A 231 -5.02 10.35 3.93
CA GLY A 231 -4.55 11.00 2.72
C GLY A 231 -5.69 11.20 1.73
N VAL A 232 -5.77 12.40 1.14
CA VAL A 232 -6.77 12.74 0.12
C VAL A 232 -6.07 13.49 -1.01
N ASN A 233 -6.15 12.99 -2.24
CA ASN A 233 -5.77 13.75 -3.42
C ASN A 233 -6.95 14.62 -3.84
N ILE A 234 -6.74 15.93 -3.87
CA ILE A 234 -7.80 16.94 -4.07
C ILE A 234 -7.40 17.88 -5.19
N TYR A 235 -8.26 17.96 -6.21
CA TYR A 235 -8.09 18.83 -7.38
C TYR A 235 -9.44 19.52 -7.71
N PRO A 236 -9.90 20.44 -6.85
CA PRO A 236 -11.21 21.05 -6.97
C PRO A 236 -11.21 22.12 -8.07
N THR A 237 -12.35 22.29 -8.75
CA THR A 237 -12.60 23.52 -9.51
C THR A 237 -12.91 24.64 -8.53
N LEU A 238 -11.95 25.56 -8.33
CA LEU A 238 -12.08 26.65 -7.36
C LEU A 238 -12.94 27.81 -7.88
N SER A 239 -12.87 28.07 -9.17
CA SER A 239 -13.71 29.04 -9.86
C SER A 239 -13.99 28.57 -11.29
N ARG A 240 -15.08 29.04 -11.88
CA ARG A 240 -15.41 28.87 -13.31
C ARG A 240 -15.16 30.14 -14.11
N ASP A 241 -14.72 31.21 -13.45
CA ASP A 241 -14.27 32.43 -14.11
C ASP A 241 -12.87 32.21 -14.71
N ASP A 242 -12.61 32.76 -15.89
CA ASP A 242 -11.31 32.73 -16.56
C ASP A 242 -10.29 33.67 -15.90
N HIS A 243 -10.77 34.65 -15.11
CA HIS A 243 -9.98 35.63 -14.37
C HIS A 243 -10.43 35.71 -12.90
N PRO A 244 -10.32 34.60 -12.14
CA PRO A 244 -10.75 34.57 -10.75
C PRO A 244 -9.87 35.50 -9.91
N THR A 245 -10.49 36.19 -8.97
CA THR A 245 -9.77 36.92 -7.93
C THR A 245 -9.24 35.98 -6.85
N ASP A 246 -8.31 36.44 -6.02
CA ASP A 246 -7.85 35.68 -4.85
C ASP A 246 -9.01 35.32 -3.91
N ASP A 247 -10.02 36.19 -3.80
CA ASP A 247 -11.22 35.94 -3.02
C ASP A 247 -12.09 34.84 -3.63
N ASP A 248 -12.22 34.78 -4.96
CA ASP A 248 -12.94 33.70 -5.63
C ASP A 248 -12.27 32.35 -5.39
N LEU A 249 -10.93 32.29 -5.52
CA LEU A 249 -10.16 31.09 -5.23
C LEU A 249 -10.26 30.69 -3.76
N GLY A 250 -10.17 31.66 -2.85
CA GLY A 250 -10.34 31.44 -1.41
C GLY A 250 -11.72 30.90 -1.06
N ASN A 251 -12.78 31.43 -1.69
CA ASN A 251 -14.14 30.95 -1.52
C ASN A 251 -14.35 29.54 -2.10
N GLY A 252 -13.73 29.23 -3.24
CA GLY A 252 -13.73 27.89 -3.82
C GLY A 252 -13.06 26.83 -2.93
N TRP A 253 -12.04 27.24 -2.16
CA TRP A 253 -11.35 26.36 -1.22
C TRP A 253 -12.15 26.07 0.06
N ARG A 254 -12.95 27.02 0.56
CA ARG A 254 -13.71 26.87 1.82
C ARG A 254 -14.48 25.55 1.94
N PRO A 255 -15.35 25.15 0.99
CA PRO A 255 -16.09 23.89 1.12
C PRO A 255 -15.18 22.65 1.13
N VAL A 256 -14.03 22.71 0.46
CA VAL A 256 -13.05 21.62 0.43
C VAL A 256 -12.36 21.50 1.79
N VAL A 257 -11.95 22.63 2.38
CA VAL A 257 -11.34 22.67 3.72
C VAL A 257 -12.34 22.21 4.78
N ASP A 258 -13.60 22.65 4.71
CA ASP A 258 -14.65 22.22 5.63
C ASP A 258 -14.89 20.71 5.55
N GLY A 259 -14.93 20.15 4.35
CA GLY A 259 -15.04 18.70 4.12
C GLY A 259 -13.87 17.91 4.70
N LEU A 260 -12.64 18.38 4.49
CA LEU A 260 -11.43 17.78 5.07
C LEU A 260 -11.42 17.85 6.61
N GLN A 261 -11.84 18.98 7.18
CA GLN A 261 -11.95 19.14 8.62
C GLN A 261 -12.96 18.17 9.21
N LYS A 262 -14.13 18.03 8.59
CA LYS A 262 -15.17 17.07 8.99
C LYS A 262 -14.66 15.63 8.91
N LEU A 263 -13.99 15.25 7.82
CA LEU A 263 -13.38 13.94 7.65
C LEU A 263 -12.37 13.64 8.76
N SER A 264 -11.45 14.58 9.01
CA SER A 264 -10.44 14.49 10.08
C SER A 264 -11.08 14.26 11.45
N GLN A 265 -12.09 15.07 11.82
CA GLN A 265 -12.81 14.94 13.08
C GLN A 265 -13.53 13.59 13.22
N SER A 266 -14.16 13.11 12.13
CA SER A 266 -14.89 11.85 12.14
C SER A 266 -13.99 10.61 12.29
N THR A 267 -12.73 10.73 11.89
CA THR A 267 -11.73 9.65 11.94
C THR A 267 -10.99 9.61 13.27
N ILE A 268 -10.72 10.77 13.89
CA ILE A 268 -10.06 10.87 15.20
C ILE A 268 -11.00 10.43 16.35
N ALA A 269 -12.31 10.53 16.16
CA ALA A 269 -13.32 10.27 17.20
C ALA A 269 -13.71 8.79 17.38
N ARG A 270 -13.07 7.83 16.71
CA ARG A 270 -13.37 6.38 16.79
C ARG A 270 -12.16 5.56 17.22
#